data_AF-A0A8H6VX35-F1
#
_entry.id   AF-A0A8H6VX35-F1
#
_cell.length_a   1.000
_cell.length_b   1.000
_cell.length_c   1.000
_cell.angle_alpha   90.00
_cell.angle_beta   90.00
_cell.angle_gamma   90.00
#
_symmetry.space_group_name_H-M   'P 1'
#
loop_
_entity.id
_entity.type
_entity.pdbx_description
1 polymer ?
#
loop_
_entity_poly.entity_id
_entity_poly.type
_entity_poly.pdbx_seq_one_letter_code
_entity_poly.pdbx_strand_id
1 'polypeptide(L)'
;MDSDEDDKSSVLQSTNETLVPLQATTLSSLRAAAKALDNARTALNNAQTGVTPVVPVAVVDTLQLEVAKLQARLLEAQNLNAALRDELRVERDQRAEAERERVDLQKALAVSEHARETLEATKEQEQRILAEQRAWIATNLKRMGEYVHSGSISQLPELPPDFQTSSPVMSSTSPTALPPPQSRGDFYRPPRSLSRSRSRSPPPPPQRRRRSPSPCAATSAAGPNRRPRGSAGARPAPRAI
;
A
#
# COMPACT_ATOMS: atom_id res chain seq x y z
N MET A 1 5.63 -20.03 23.32
CA MET A 1 6.10 -18.72 23.82
C MET A 1 5.65 -17.75 22.75
N ASP A 2 4.46 -17.18 22.94
CA ASP A 2 3.67 -16.54 21.88
C ASP A 2 3.02 -15.30 22.50
N SER A 3 3.70 -14.16 22.49
CA SER A 3 3.14 -12.91 23.06
C SER A 3 3.62 -11.59 22.43
N ASP A 4 4.41 -11.60 21.34
CA ASP A 4 5.03 -10.35 20.83
C ASP A 4 4.35 -9.77 19.56
N GLU A 5 3.34 -10.43 18.98
CA GLU A 5 2.67 -9.97 17.75
C GLU A 5 1.47 -9.04 17.99
N ASP A 6 0.80 -9.13 19.14
CA ASP A 6 -0.36 -8.29 19.46
C ASP A 6 0.02 -6.85 19.85
N ASP A 7 1.24 -6.63 20.37
CA ASP A 7 1.69 -5.31 20.81
C ASP A 7 1.95 -4.35 19.64
N LYS A 8 2.38 -4.84 18.47
CA LYS A 8 2.63 -3.97 17.30
C LYS A 8 1.35 -3.46 16.64
N SER A 9 0.30 -4.29 16.63
CA SER A 9 -1.01 -3.91 16.07
C SER A 9 -1.74 -2.90 16.97
N SER A 10 -1.57 -3.03 18.29
CA SER A 10 -2.09 -2.09 19.30
C SER A 10 -1.47 -0.68 19.16
N VAL A 11 -0.15 -0.62 18.95
CA VAL A 11 0.57 0.66 18.78
C VAL A 11 0.08 1.42 17.54
N LEU A 12 -0.11 0.72 16.41
CA LEU A 12 -0.56 1.35 15.16
C LEU A 12 -2.04 1.76 15.16
N GLN A 13 -2.91 1.12 15.95
CA GLN A 13 -4.30 1.56 16.12
C GLN A 13 -4.39 2.77 17.07
N SER A 14 -3.65 2.73 18.17
CA SER A 14 -3.60 3.83 19.15
C SER A 14 -3.06 5.13 18.54
N THR A 15 -2.04 5.07 17.68
CA THR A 15 -1.51 6.27 16.99
C THR A 15 -2.51 6.86 16.00
N ASN A 16 -3.28 6.02 15.28
CA ASN A 16 -4.31 6.48 14.34
C ASN A 16 -5.49 7.19 15.04
N GLU A 17 -5.95 6.65 16.16
CA GLU A 17 -7.01 7.28 16.97
C GLU A 17 -6.56 8.60 17.58
N THR A 18 -5.26 8.79 17.78
CA THR A 18 -4.70 10.01 18.37
C THR A 18 -4.34 11.07 17.32
N LEU A 19 -3.76 10.67 16.18
CA LEU A 19 -3.24 11.58 15.14
C LEU A 19 -4.35 12.26 14.32
N VAL A 20 -5.43 11.54 14.00
CA VAL A 20 -6.55 12.09 13.20
C VAL A 20 -7.27 13.24 13.90
N PRO A 21 -7.69 13.11 15.19
CA PRO A 21 -8.28 14.24 15.91
C PRO A 21 -7.26 15.37 16.15
N LEU A 22 -5.97 15.07 16.36
CA LEU A 22 -4.92 16.10 16.46
C LEU A 22 -4.77 16.90 15.16
N GLN A 23 -4.83 16.26 14.00
CA GLN A 23 -4.81 16.95 12.70
C GLN A 23 -6.03 17.83 12.49
N ALA A 24 -7.23 17.36 12.85
CA ALA A 24 -8.44 18.17 12.75
C ALA A 24 -8.36 19.42 13.66
N THR A 25 -7.85 19.24 14.88
CA THR A 25 -7.71 20.32 15.87
C THR A 25 -6.64 21.33 15.45
N THR A 26 -5.50 20.86 14.93
CA THR A 26 -4.44 21.76 14.42
C THR A 26 -4.92 22.52 13.19
N LEU A 27 -5.56 21.88 12.21
CA LEU A 27 -6.12 22.58 11.03
C LEU A 27 -7.20 23.59 11.40
N SER A 28 -8.05 23.27 12.38
CA SER A 28 -9.03 24.18 12.97
C SER A 28 -8.35 25.40 13.59
N SER A 29 -7.35 25.19 14.45
CA SER A 29 -6.58 26.26 15.09
C SER A 29 -5.84 27.15 14.07
N LEU A 30 -5.35 26.56 12.99
CA LEU A 30 -4.63 27.25 11.92
C LEU A 30 -5.57 28.15 11.11
N ARG A 31 -6.80 27.70 10.82
CA ARG A 31 -7.85 28.55 10.21
C ARG A 31 -8.28 29.69 11.12
N ALA A 32 -8.42 29.44 12.42
CA ALA A 32 -8.76 30.47 13.39
C ALA A 32 -7.65 31.53 13.52
N ALA A 33 -6.39 31.10 13.56
CA ALA A 33 -5.22 31.98 13.60
C ALA A 33 -5.07 32.82 12.32
N ALA A 34 -5.29 32.22 11.15
CA ALA A 34 -5.26 32.95 9.87
C ALA A 34 -6.35 34.03 9.81
N LYS A 35 -7.57 33.71 10.25
CA LYS A 35 -8.67 34.68 10.32
C LYS A 35 -8.40 35.80 11.32
N ALA A 36 -7.83 35.48 12.49
CA ALA A 36 -7.43 36.48 13.48
C ALA A 36 -6.36 37.44 12.94
N LEU A 37 -5.43 36.92 12.15
CA LEU A 37 -4.37 37.69 11.51
C LEU A 37 -4.89 38.62 10.39
N ASP A 38 -5.85 38.15 9.59
CA ASP A 38 -6.52 39.01 8.60
C ASP A 38 -7.35 40.11 9.26
N ASN A 39 -8.03 39.80 10.37
CA ASN A 39 -8.74 40.80 11.18
C ASN A 39 -7.78 41.83 11.81
N ALA A 40 -6.63 41.39 12.32
CA ALA A 40 -5.62 42.28 12.89
C ALA A 40 -4.96 43.17 11.83
N ARG A 41 -4.67 42.63 10.63
CA ARG A 41 -4.14 43.41 9.49
C ARG A 41 -5.14 44.44 8.97
N THR A 42 -6.42 44.09 8.89
CA THR A 42 -7.47 45.04 8.49
C THR A 42 -7.66 46.12 9.55
N ALA A 43 -7.63 45.79 10.84
CA ALA A 43 -7.64 46.77 11.92
C ALA A 43 -6.44 47.74 11.86
N LEU A 44 -5.23 47.21 11.62
CA LEU A 44 -4.02 48.02 11.44
C LEU A 44 -4.12 48.96 10.22
N ASN A 45 -4.59 48.45 9.08
CA ASN A 45 -4.80 49.27 7.88
C ASN A 45 -5.84 50.37 8.12
N ASN A 46 -6.93 50.07 8.85
CA ASN A 46 -7.97 51.05 9.19
C ASN A 46 -7.47 52.13 10.17
N ALA A 47 -6.55 51.77 11.08
CA ALA A 47 -5.86 52.70 11.97
C ALA A 47 -4.88 53.62 11.21
N GLN A 48 -4.17 53.08 10.21
CA GLN A 48 -3.18 53.83 9.41
C GLN A 48 -3.81 54.72 8.33
N THR A 49 -4.95 54.34 7.76
CA THR A 49 -5.65 55.10 6.71
C THR A 49 -6.56 56.21 7.25
N GLY A 50 -6.65 56.38 8.57
CA GLY A 50 -7.45 57.43 9.21
C GLY A 50 -8.96 57.20 9.15
N VAL A 51 -9.41 56.00 8.79
CA VAL A 51 -10.83 55.60 8.81
C VAL A 51 -11.36 55.49 10.24
N THR A 52 -10.47 55.30 11.22
CA THR A 52 -10.76 55.38 12.65
C THR A 52 -10.20 56.70 13.23
N PRO A 53 -10.88 57.33 14.20
CA PRO A 53 -10.43 58.59 14.79
C PRO A 53 -9.02 58.42 15.38
N VAL A 54 -8.16 59.43 15.19
CA VAL A 54 -6.73 59.52 15.57
C VAL A 54 -6.33 58.45 16.57
N VAL A 55 -5.86 57.31 16.06
CA VAL A 55 -5.42 56.19 16.88
C VAL A 55 -4.03 56.55 17.44
N PRO A 56 -3.81 56.51 18.77
CA PRO A 56 -2.51 56.82 19.36
C PRO A 56 -1.41 55.93 18.77
N VAL A 57 -0.21 56.48 18.54
CA VAL A 57 0.94 55.73 17.99
C VAL A 57 1.24 54.46 18.80
N ALA A 58 1.08 54.52 20.13
CA ALA A 58 1.23 53.36 21.01
C ALA A 58 0.27 52.19 20.67
N VAL A 59 -0.96 52.49 20.21
CA VAL A 59 -1.93 51.46 19.81
C VAL A 59 -1.51 50.82 18.48
N VAL A 60 -0.96 51.60 17.55
CA VAL A 60 -0.40 51.08 16.29
C VAL A 60 0.78 50.14 16.56
N ASP A 61 1.68 50.50 17.47
CA ASP A 61 2.83 49.66 17.86
C ASP A 61 2.36 48.34 18.51
N THR A 62 1.34 48.38 19.37
CA THR A 62 0.76 47.16 19.95
C THR A 62 0.11 46.25 18.89
N LEU A 63 -0.61 46.82 17.92
CA LEU A 63 -1.21 46.06 16.83
C LEU A 63 -0.14 45.43 15.91
N GLN A 64 0.95 46.14 15.63
CA GLN A 64 2.08 45.58 14.88
C GLN A 64 2.72 44.41 15.61
N LEU A 65 2.93 44.53 16.92
CA LEU A 65 3.45 43.45 17.76
C LEU A 65 2.52 42.23 17.77
N GLU A 66 1.20 42.44 17.87
CA GLU A 66 0.21 41.36 17.81
C GLU A 66 0.19 40.66 16.44
N VAL A 67 0.26 41.42 15.34
CA VAL A 67 0.38 40.86 13.99
C VAL A 67 1.65 40.02 13.85
N ALA A 68 2.80 40.48 14.37
CA ALA A 68 4.05 39.73 14.35
C ALA A 68 3.95 38.43 15.17
N LYS A 69 3.34 38.48 16.36
CA LYS A 69 3.09 37.29 17.21
C LYS A 69 2.17 36.28 16.53
N LEU A 70 1.09 36.73 15.90
CA LEU A 70 0.17 35.87 15.16
C LEU A 70 0.83 35.26 13.91
N GLN A 71 1.68 36.01 13.22
CA GLN A 71 2.47 35.49 12.09
C GLN A 71 3.42 34.39 12.54
N ALA A 72 4.15 34.59 13.64
CA ALA A 72 5.05 33.58 14.18
C ALA A 72 4.30 32.29 14.56
N ARG A 73 3.16 32.41 15.26
CA ARG A 73 2.31 31.26 15.63
C ARG A 73 1.74 30.54 14.41
N LEU A 74 1.35 31.27 13.36
CA LEU A 74 0.86 30.68 12.12
C LEU A 74 1.96 29.86 11.43
N LEU A 75 3.18 30.39 11.39
CA LEU A 75 4.34 29.72 10.79
C LEU A 75 4.71 28.44 11.56
N GLU A 76 4.70 28.51 12.89
CA GLU A 76 4.91 27.35 13.77
C GLU A 76 3.83 26.27 13.54
N ALA A 77 2.56 26.66 13.50
CA ALA A 77 1.47 25.74 13.23
C ALA A 77 1.56 25.11 11.83
N GLN A 78 2.01 25.86 10.82
CA GLN A 78 2.26 25.34 9.47
C GLN A 78 3.39 24.32 9.45
N ASN A 79 4.49 24.59 10.16
CA ASN A 79 5.61 23.66 10.27
C ASN A 79 5.21 22.37 10.99
N LEU A 80 4.46 22.48 12.09
CA LEU A 80 3.90 21.32 12.79
C LEU A 80 2.94 20.53 11.90
N ASN A 81 2.09 21.20 11.13
CA ASN A 81 1.18 20.52 10.21
C ASN A 81 1.94 19.80 9.09
N ALA A 82 3.04 20.36 8.59
CA ALA A 82 3.90 19.70 7.62
C ALA A 82 4.55 18.45 8.23
N ALA A 83 5.12 18.55 9.43
CA ALA A 83 5.72 17.41 10.13
C ALA A 83 4.70 16.29 10.37
N LEU A 84 3.50 16.61 10.86
CA LEU A 84 2.43 15.62 11.07
C LEU A 84 1.96 14.95 9.77
N ARG A 85 2.03 15.65 8.63
CA ARG A 85 1.71 15.05 7.32
C ARG A 85 2.79 14.09 6.86
N ASP A 86 4.06 14.43 7.11
CA ASP A 86 5.19 13.56 6.78
C ASP A 86 5.18 12.30 7.66
N GLU A 87 4.94 12.43 8.97
CA GLU A 87 4.76 11.29 9.88
C GLU A 87 3.60 10.39 9.43
N LEU A 88 2.45 10.98 9.09
CA LEU A 88 1.30 10.20 8.63
C LEU A 88 1.56 9.49 7.29
N ARG A 89 2.40 10.08 6.43
CA ARG A 89 2.86 9.42 5.20
C ARG A 89 3.75 8.23 5.52
N VAL A 90 4.73 8.40 6.40
CA VAL A 90 5.63 7.31 6.83
C VAL A 90 4.85 6.17 7.46
N GLU A 91 3.88 6.44 8.34
CA GLU A 91 3.02 5.40 8.91
C GLU A 91 2.22 4.66 7.83
N ARG A 92 1.67 5.37 6.83
CA ARG A 92 0.94 4.73 5.73
C ARG A 92 1.84 3.82 4.90
N ASP A 93 3.06 4.24 4.64
CA ASP A 93 4.04 3.45 3.89
C ASP A 93 4.43 2.19 4.70
N GLN A 94 4.67 2.33 6.02
CA GLN A 94 4.95 1.20 6.92
C GLN A 94 3.78 0.21 6.99
N ARG A 95 2.54 0.69 7.07
CA ARG A 95 1.36 -0.20 7.04
C ARG A 95 1.24 -0.94 5.72
N ALA A 96 1.49 -0.26 4.61
CA ALA A 96 1.47 -0.90 3.29
C ALA A 96 2.56 -1.97 3.15
N GLU A 97 3.74 -1.77 3.75
CA GLU A 97 4.80 -2.78 3.82
C GLU A 97 4.40 -3.97 4.68
N ALA A 98 3.88 -3.74 5.88
CA ALA A 98 3.39 -4.80 6.77
C ALA A 98 2.25 -5.62 6.15
N GLU A 99 1.33 -4.98 5.42
CA GLU A 99 0.27 -5.68 4.68
C GLU A 99 0.82 -6.58 3.58
N ARG A 100 1.86 -6.14 2.86
CA ARG A 100 2.53 -6.98 1.84
C ARG A 100 3.21 -8.18 2.48
N GLU A 101 3.94 -7.97 3.57
CA GLU A 101 4.59 -9.06 4.32
C GLU A 101 3.57 -10.07 4.82
N ARG A 102 2.45 -9.61 5.38
CA ARG A 102 1.35 -10.49 5.81
C ARG A 102 0.80 -11.32 4.66
N VAL A 103 0.57 -10.72 3.50
CA VAL A 103 0.09 -11.44 2.31
C VAL A 103 1.11 -12.48 1.86
N ASP A 104 2.40 -12.17 1.89
CA ASP A 104 3.45 -13.11 1.50
C ASP A 104 3.61 -14.26 2.50
N LEU A 105 3.48 -13.99 3.81
CA LEU A 105 3.42 -15.03 4.83
C LEU A 105 2.18 -15.93 4.68
N GLN A 106 1.01 -15.37 4.35
CA GLN A 106 -0.19 -16.15 4.07
C GLN A 106 -0.02 -17.08 2.87
N LYS A 107 0.63 -16.61 1.79
CA LYS A 107 0.98 -17.47 0.64
C LYS A 107 1.95 -18.58 1.05
N ALA A 108 2.97 -18.26 1.84
CA ALA A 108 3.94 -19.24 2.32
C ALA A 108 3.28 -20.31 3.19
N LEU A 109 2.36 -19.91 4.08
CA LEU A 109 1.57 -20.83 4.89
C LEU A 109 0.72 -21.76 4.02
N ALA A 110 -0.02 -21.22 3.04
CA ALA A 110 -0.83 -22.03 2.14
C ALA A 110 0.01 -23.05 1.35
N VAL A 111 1.20 -22.66 0.88
CA VAL A 111 2.13 -23.58 0.22
C VAL A 111 2.62 -24.67 1.18
N SER A 112 2.92 -24.32 2.43
CA SER A 112 3.37 -25.27 3.45
C SER A 112 2.27 -26.24 3.88
N GLU A 113 1.02 -25.79 3.97
CA GLU A 113 -0.14 -26.63 4.28
C GLU A 113 -0.41 -27.62 3.15
N HIS A 114 -0.42 -27.17 1.90
CA HIS A 114 -0.54 -28.04 0.75
C HIS A 114 0.62 -29.06 0.67
N ALA A 115 1.85 -28.64 0.97
CA ALA A 115 3.00 -29.55 1.05
C ALA A 115 2.84 -30.59 2.17
N ARG A 116 2.25 -30.21 3.31
CA ARG A 116 1.93 -31.16 4.39
C ARG A 116 0.85 -32.16 3.98
N GLU A 117 -0.24 -31.70 3.38
CA GLU A 117 -1.34 -32.55 2.91
C GLU A 117 -0.87 -33.57 1.87
N THR A 118 -0.07 -33.12 0.90
CA THR A 118 0.52 -34.02 -0.10
C THR A 118 1.44 -35.06 0.54
N LEU A 119 2.24 -34.68 1.54
CA LEU A 119 3.11 -35.61 2.26
C LEU A 119 2.33 -36.59 3.15
N GLU A 120 1.21 -36.17 3.73
CA GLU A 120 0.30 -37.06 4.46
C GLU A 120 -0.36 -38.07 3.50
N ALA A 121 -0.82 -37.62 2.33
CA ALA A 121 -1.39 -38.49 1.31
C ALA A 121 -0.37 -39.53 0.79
N THR A 122 0.89 -39.15 0.57
CA THR A 122 1.93 -40.11 0.15
C THR A 122 2.23 -41.13 1.24
N LYS A 123 2.29 -40.70 2.51
CA LYS A 123 2.46 -41.64 3.65
C LYS A 123 1.31 -42.63 3.74
N GLU A 124 0.07 -42.19 3.57
CA GLU A 124 -1.08 -43.11 3.57
C GLU A 124 -1.01 -44.10 2.40
N GLN A 125 -0.63 -43.63 1.22
CA GLN A 125 -0.45 -44.49 0.05
C GLN A 125 0.64 -45.54 0.28
N GLU A 126 1.80 -45.15 0.82
CA GLU A 126 2.88 -46.07 1.18
C GLU A 126 2.44 -47.11 2.21
N GLN A 127 1.70 -46.69 3.24
CA GLN A 127 1.17 -47.63 4.24
C GLN A 127 0.19 -48.63 3.65
N ARG A 128 -0.67 -48.21 2.71
CA ARG A 128 -1.58 -49.11 1.99
C ARG A 128 -0.80 -50.13 1.17
N ILE A 129 0.19 -49.70 0.39
CA ILE A 129 1.05 -50.59 -0.41
C ILE A 129 1.76 -51.61 0.50
N LEU A 130 2.32 -51.17 1.63
CA LEU A 130 2.98 -52.07 2.58
C LEU A 130 1.99 -53.06 3.22
N ALA A 131 0.77 -52.64 3.52
CA ALA A 131 -0.27 -53.52 4.05
C ALA A 131 -0.69 -54.58 3.01
N GLU A 132 -0.89 -54.18 1.75
CA GLU A 132 -1.19 -55.07 0.63
C GLU A 132 -0.07 -56.11 0.41
N GLN A 133 1.18 -55.65 0.38
CA GLN A 133 2.34 -56.54 0.26
C GLN A 133 2.41 -57.56 1.41
N ARG A 134 2.19 -57.12 2.66
CA ARG A 134 2.17 -58.02 3.83
C ARG A 134 1.04 -59.04 3.74
N ALA A 135 -0.15 -58.62 3.33
CA ALA A 135 -1.30 -59.51 3.14
C ALA A 135 -1.05 -60.54 2.03
N TRP A 136 -0.44 -60.11 0.93
CA TRP A 136 -0.05 -60.98 -0.17
C TRP A 136 0.99 -62.02 0.26
N ILE A 137 2.07 -61.60 0.96
CA ILE A 137 3.09 -62.51 1.50
C ILE A 137 2.46 -63.52 2.45
N ALA A 138 1.60 -63.07 3.38
CA ALA A 138 0.93 -63.96 4.33
C ALA A 138 0.06 -65.01 3.62
N THR A 139 -0.68 -64.59 2.59
CA THR A 139 -1.51 -65.50 1.78
C THR A 139 -0.66 -66.54 1.05
N ASN A 140 0.46 -66.14 0.46
CA ASN A 140 1.34 -67.06 -0.24
C ASN A 140 2.11 -68.00 0.68
N LEU A 141 2.57 -67.53 1.84
CA LEU A 141 3.17 -68.41 2.84
C LEU A 141 2.18 -69.47 3.30
N LYS A 142 0.90 -69.10 3.48
CA LYS A 142 -0.16 -70.06 3.80
C LYS A 142 -0.35 -71.10 2.68
N ARG A 143 -0.46 -70.67 1.42
CA ARG A 143 -0.56 -71.57 0.26
C ARG A 143 0.66 -72.50 0.14
N MET A 144 1.88 -71.98 0.30
CA MET A 144 3.09 -72.81 0.31
C MET A 144 3.09 -73.83 1.44
N GLY A 145 2.64 -73.45 2.63
CA GLY A 145 2.40 -74.39 3.72
C GLY A 145 1.46 -75.51 3.29
N GLU A 146 0.31 -75.19 2.71
CA GLU A 146 -0.66 -76.16 2.20
C GLU A 146 -0.06 -77.07 1.10
N TYR A 147 0.77 -76.55 0.19
CA TYR A 147 1.45 -77.34 -0.83
C TYR A 147 2.45 -78.34 -0.24
N VAL A 148 3.25 -77.92 0.75
CA VAL A 148 4.20 -78.82 1.44
C VAL A 148 3.48 -79.96 2.16
N HIS A 149 2.31 -79.68 2.76
CA HIS A 149 1.53 -80.70 3.47
C HIS A 149 0.73 -81.64 2.53
N SER A 150 0.42 -81.21 1.31
CA SER A 150 -0.40 -81.98 0.36
C SER A 150 0.40 -82.75 -0.70
N GLY A 151 1.72 -82.53 -0.82
CA GLY A 151 2.61 -83.28 -1.73
C GLY A 151 2.34 -83.09 -3.23
N SER A 152 1.52 -82.10 -3.62
CA SER A 152 1.09 -81.89 -5.00
C SER A 152 1.84 -80.71 -5.64
N ILE A 153 2.72 -81.01 -6.61
CA ILE A 153 3.68 -80.08 -7.25
C ILE A 153 3.02 -79.17 -8.32
N SER A 154 1.78 -79.41 -8.71
CA SER A 154 1.22 -78.82 -9.94
C SER A 154 0.62 -77.41 -9.80
N GLN A 155 0.77 -76.72 -8.66
CA GLN A 155 0.20 -75.40 -8.45
C GLN A 155 1.25 -74.43 -7.88
N LEU A 156 2.23 -74.03 -8.70
CA LEU A 156 3.04 -72.87 -8.35
C LEU A 156 2.12 -71.64 -8.24
N PRO A 157 2.20 -70.85 -7.16
CA PRO A 157 1.45 -69.60 -7.08
C PRO A 157 1.93 -68.65 -8.17
N GLU A 158 1.00 -68.15 -8.99
CA GLU A 158 1.26 -67.06 -9.91
C GLU A 158 1.78 -65.84 -9.13
N LEU A 159 2.84 -65.23 -9.66
CA LEU A 159 3.35 -63.95 -9.18
C LEU A 159 2.20 -62.93 -9.16
N PRO A 160 2.19 -61.99 -8.19
CA PRO A 160 1.15 -60.98 -8.16
C PRO A 160 1.18 -60.20 -9.49
N PRO A 161 0.00 -59.82 -10.03
CA PRO A 161 -0.10 -59.21 -11.36
C PRO A 161 0.77 -57.95 -11.54
N ASP A 162 1.19 -57.31 -10.44
CA ASP A 162 1.93 -56.04 -10.46
C ASP A 162 3.46 -56.20 -10.27
N PHE A 163 3.99 -57.42 -10.19
CA PHE A 163 5.44 -57.67 -10.32
C PHE A 163 5.89 -57.89 -11.77
N GLN A 164 5.00 -57.65 -12.75
CA GLN A 164 5.50 -57.17 -14.02
C GLN A 164 6.24 -55.88 -13.72
N THR A 165 7.56 -55.96 -13.84
CA THR A 165 8.48 -54.83 -13.89
C THR A 165 7.83 -53.69 -14.67
N SER A 166 7.17 -52.78 -13.96
CA SER A 166 7.24 -51.38 -14.31
C SER A 166 8.69 -50.98 -13.98
N SER A 167 9.61 -51.51 -14.80
CA SER A 167 10.72 -50.70 -15.26
C SER A 167 10.10 -49.33 -15.53
N PRO A 168 10.63 -48.24 -14.96
CA PRO A 168 10.29 -46.94 -15.48
C PRO A 168 10.76 -46.99 -16.94
N VAL A 169 9.86 -47.37 -17.85
CA VAL A 169 9.96 -46.95 -19.23
C VAL A 169 10.00 -45.46 -19.05
N MET A 170 11.20 -44.91 -19.21
CA MET A 170 11.35 -43.52 -19.59
C MET A 170 10.53 -43.41 -20.86
N SER A 171 9.24 -43.14 -20.70
CA SER A 171 8.38 -42.76 -21.79
C SER A 171 9.04 -41.50 -22.31
N SER A 172 9.74 -41.69 -23.42
CA SER A 172 10.13 -40.65 -24.34
C SER A 172 8.84 -40.00 -24.83
N THR A 173 8.22 -39.19 -23.98
CA THR A 173 7.45 -38.06 -24.46
C THR A 173 8.49 -37.14 -25.06
N SER A 174 8.65 -37.26 -26.38
CA SER A 174 9.14 -36.18 -27.20
C SER A 174 8.53 -34.89 -26.65
N PRO A 175 9.33 -33.90 -26.25
CA PRO A 175 8.79 -32.69 -25.69
C PRO A 175 7.91 -32.06 -26.75
N THR A 176 6.64 -31.84 -26.43
CA THR A 176 5.83 -30.86 -27.16
C THR A 176 6.68 -29.61 -27.26
N ALA A 177 7.05 -29.28 -28.49
CA ALA A 177 7.82 -28.11 -28.83
C ALA A 177 7.14 -26.89 -28.20
N LEU A 178 7.69 -26.44 -27.07
CA LEU A 178 7.43 -25.10 -26.58
C LEU A 178 7.94 -24.15 -27.67
N PRO A 179 7.16 -23.12 -28.04
CA PRO A 179 7.62 -22.11 -28.98
C PRO A 179 8.94 -21.52 -28.48
N PRO A 180 9.87 -21.16 -29.39
CA PRO A 180 11.20 -20.73 -29.01
C PRO A 180 11.12 -19.53 -28.06
N PRO A 181 11.95 -19.49 -27.00
CA PRO A 181 12.02 -18.33 -26.14
C PRO A 181 12.47 -17.15 -26.99
N GLN A 182 11.59 -16.16 -27.15
CA GLN A 182 12.02 -14.87 -27.65
C GLN A 182 13.11 -14.35 -26.70
N SER A 183 14.25 -14.06 -27.30
CA SER A 183 15.42 -13.45 -26.70
C SER A 183 15.05 -12.30 -25.77
N ARG A 184 15.15 -12.55 -24.47
CA ARG A 184 15.49 -11.55 -23.47
C ARG A 184 16.69 -12.04 -22.71
N GLY A 185 17.87 -11.79 -23.27
CA GLY A 185 19.06 -11.69 -22.44
C GLY A 185 18.83 -10.53 -21.49
N ASP A 186 18.68 -10.84 -20.19
CA ASP A 186 18.83 -9.92 -19.04
C ASP A 186 18.43 -10.62 -17.72
N PHE A 187 18.96 -11.82 -17.43
CA PHE A 187 18.70 -12.47 -16.13
C PHE A 187 19.92 -13.14 -15.49
N TYR A 188 21.13 -12.70 -15.84
CA TYR A 188 22.32 -12.96 -15.03
C TYR A 188 23.03 -11.63 -14.76
N ARG A 189 22.58 -10.94 -13.71
CA ARG A 189 23.41 -9.96 -13.01
C ARG A 189 23.87 -10.62 -11.71
N PRO A 190 25.18 -10.82 -11.50
CA PRO A 190 25.68 -11.34 -10.23
C PRO A 190 25.43 -10.32 -9.11
N PRO A 191 25.38 -10.76 -7.83
CA PRO A 191 25.25 -9.85 -6.71
C PRO A 191 26.49 -8.94 -6.68
N ARG A 192 26.25 -7.62 -6.78
CA ARG A 192 27.31 -6.63 -6.60
C ARG A 192 27.85 -6.77 -5.18
N SER A 193 29.11 -7.18 -5.09
CA SER A 193 29.94 -7.02 -3.91
C SER A 193 29.85 -5.58 -3.40
N LEU A 194 29.50 -5.43 -2.13
CA LEU A 194 29.52 -4.16 -1.39
C LEU A 194 30.98 -3.72 -1.19
N SER A 195 31.55 -3.16 -2.25
CA SER A 195 32.83 -2.45 -2.20
C SER A 195 32.56 -0.99 -1.86
N ARG A 196 32.76 -0.72 -0.58
CA ARG A 196 32.93 0.57 0.07
C ARG A 196 33.89 1.48 -0.71
N SER A 197 33.61 2.79 -0.66
CA SER A 197 34.52 3.92 -0.96
C SER A 197 34.65 4.38 -2.41
N ARG A 198 33.97 5.49 -2.77
CA ARG A 198 34.60 6.77 -3.21
C ARG A 198 33.58 7.77 -3.76
N SER A 199 33.62 8.96 -3.16
CA SER A 199 33.36 10.30 -3.71
C SER A 199 32.64 10.38 -5.07
N ARG A 200 31.37 10.77 -5.07
CA ARG A 200 30.77 11.47 -6.21
C ARG A 200 30.01 12.68 -5.71
N SER A 201 30.40 13.81 -6.30
CA SER A 201 29.87 15.15 -6.12
C SER A 201 28.34 15.18 -6.16
N PRO A 202 27.72 16.14 -5.45
CA PRO A 202 26.26 16.31 -5.49
C PRO A 202 25.77 16.57 -6.93
N PRO A 203 24.56 16.10 -7.28
CA PRO A 203 23.98 16.36 -8.59
C PRO A 203 23.77 17.87 -8.81
N PRO A 204 23.89 18.37 -10.05
CA PRO A 204 23.66 19.78 -10.34
C PRO A 204 22.19 20.15 -10.08
N PRO A 205 21.91 21.41 -9.69
CA PRO A 205 20.56 21.87 -9.39
C PRO A 205 19.67 21.85 -10.65
N PRO A 206 18.34 21.68 -10.48
CA PRO A 206 17.40 21.64 -11.58
C PRO A 206 17.38 22.98 -12.33
N GLN A 207 17.69 22.93 -13.64
CA GLN A 207 17.61 24.09 -14.50
C GLN A 207 16.14 24.52 -14.66
N ARG A 208 15.82 25.71 -14.14
CA ARG A 208 14.58 26.44 -14.43
C ARG A 208 14.38 26.51 -15.94
N ARG A 209 13.39 25.79 -16.47
CA ARG A 209 12.86 26.03 -17.82
C ARG A 209 12.42 27.49 -17.91
N ARG A 210 13.20 28.30 -18.62
CA ARG A 210 12.83 29.64 -19.07
C ARG A 210 11.56 29.50 -19.91
N ARG A 211 10.43 30.00 -19.40
CA ARG A 211 9.25 30.25 -20.22
C ARG A 211 9.57 31.44 -21.12
N SER A 212 9.56 31.20 -22.43
CA SER A 212 9.56 32.26 -23.44
C SER A 212 8.28 33.10 -23.30
N PRO A 213 8.35 34.44 -23.46
CA PRO A 213 7.17 35.28 -23.53
C PRO A 213 6.55 35.18 -24.94
N SER A 214 5.31 34.73 -25.03
CA SER A 214 4.52 34.87 -26.27
C SER A 214 3.90 36.28 -26.35
N PRO A 215 3.86 36.90 -27.54
CA PRO A 215 3.52 38.30 -27.70
C PRO A 215 2.01 38.56 -27.85
N CYS A 216 1.64 39.74 -27.36
CA CYS A 216 0.65 40.70 -27.84
C CYS A 216 -0.25 40.30 -29.04
N ALA A 217 -1.57 40.35 -28.83
CA ALA A 217 -2.53 40.75 -29.86
C ALA A 217 -3.69 41.52 -29.19
N ALA A 218 -3.62 42.85 -29.24
CA ALA A 218 -4.79 43.72 -29.33
C ALA A 218 -5.32 43.60 -30.78
N THR A 219 -6.61 43.68 -31.11
CA THR A 219 -7.46 44.87 -30.98
C THR A 219 -8.91 44.53 -31.41
N SER A 220 -9.84 45.16 -30.72
CA SER A 220 -11.24 45.53 -31.01
C SER A 220 -11.83 45.39 -32.42
N ALA A 221 -13.15 45.12 -32.51
CA ALA A 221 -14.19 46.11 -32.92
C ALA A 221 -15.63 45.53 -33.08
N ALA A 222 -16.62 46.32 -32.63
CA ALA A 222 -18.04 46.45 -33.07
C ALA A 222 -18.96 45.19 -33.04
N GLY A 223 -20.05 45.09 -32.27
CA GLY A 223 -21.23 45.96 -32.06
C GLY A 223 -22.51 45.15 -32.43
N PRO A 224 -23.76 45.65 -32.37
CA PRO A 224 -24.52 46.27 -31.27
C PRO A 224 -25.90 45.58 -30.99
N ASN A 225 -26.62 46.06 -29.96
CA ASN A 225 -28.09 46.06 -29.79
C ASN A 225 -28.92 44.76 -29.90
N ARG A 226 -29.49 44.32 -28.77
CA ARG A 226 -30.95 44.02 -28.59
C ARG A 226 -31.29 43.63 -27.14
N ARG A 227 -31.96 44.55 -26.42
CA ARG A 227 -33.09 44.27 -25.52
C ARG A 227 -34.39 44.38 -26.35
N PRO A 228 -35.63 44.04 -25.91
CA PRO A 228 -36.11 43.70 -24.55
C PRO A 228 -37.20 42.58 -24.46
N ARG A 229 -37.72 42.41 -23.23
CA ARG A 229 -39.11 42.07 -22.78
C ARG A 229 -39.42 40.65 -22.24
N GLY A 230 -40.18 40.67 -21.15
CA GLY A 230 -40.76 39.54 -20.39
C GLY A 230 -40.30 39.57 -18.92
N SER A 231 -40.84 40.32 -17.95
CA SER A 231 -42.22 40.57 -17.45
C SER A 231 -42.92 39.37 -16.80
N ALA A 232 -42.69 39.19 -15.50
CA ALA A 232 -43.61 38.74 -14.44
C ALA A 232 -42.73 38.58 -13.16
N GLY A 233 -43.02 39.09 -11.97
CA GLY A 233 -44.26 39.61 -11.41
C GLY A 233 -44.31 39.11 -9.96
N ALA A 234 -43.90 39.91 -8.99
CA ALA A 234 -44.34 39.84 -7.59
C ALA A 234 -43.81 41.07 -6.83
N ARG A 235 -44.71 42.02 -6.57
CA ARG A 235 -44.50 43.17 -5.69
C ARG A 235 -44.53 42.72 -4.21
N PRO A 236 -43.86 43.47 -3.32
CA PRO A 236 -44.03 43.36 -1.87
C PRO A 236 -45.35 43.99 -1.40
N ALA A 237 -45.96 43.43 -0.36
CA ALA A 237 -47.14 43.99 0.31
C ALA A 237 -46.73 45.12 1.28
N PRO A 238 -47.49 46.23 1.36
CA PRO A 238 -47.31 47.25 2.40
C PRO A 238 -48.47 47.32 3.42
N ARG A 239 -48.16 47.93 4.58
CA ARG A 239 -49.04 48.55 5.62
C ARG A 239 -49.82 47.61 6.54
N ALA A 240 -50.13 47.92 7.80
CA ALA A 240 -50.03 49.07 8.72
C ALA A 240 -49.92 48.48 10.16
N ILE A 241 -49.48 49.15 11.23
CA ILE A 241 -49.83 50.46 11.83
C ILE A 241 -48.57 51.04 12.48
#